data_AF-A0A3S0Y4C8-F1
#
_entry.id   AF-A0A3S0Y4C8-F1
#
_cell.length_a   1.000
_cell.length_b   1.000
_cell.length_c   1.000
_cell.angle_alpha   90.00
_cell.angle_beta   90.00
_cell.angle_gamma   90.00
#
_symmetry.space_group_name_H-M   'P 1'
#
loop_
_entity.id
_entity.type
_entity.pdbx_description
1 polymer ?
#
loop_
_entity_poly.entity_id
_entity_poly.type
_entity_poly.pdbx_seq_one_letter_code
_entity_poly.pdbx_strand_id
1 'polypeptide(L)'
;MDAKQINPANVISHGIEALIERLKEEGVARGKEEEERIINDAQIKANDLLNNAQKKAKSLVDEANQSIQKEKKAMEDALALAAKNMRLELRQNLMDRFSQEIRRLVHKELDNEAMIRQLILMIASDSVKQIQDFNAQKMELHLPEKILDFEDIRKNPDLLAQDQLKNLVQSLTHKMFKEGMSVQVNPDSRKPAGIKISLVDEEIVLDLSEEAVSSLLIKHMQPRFRALLEGLLQ
;
A
#
# COMPACT_ATOMS: atom_id res chain seq x y z
N MET A 1 58.86 -7.76 118.39
CA MET A 1 58.87 -8.37 117.06
C MET A 1 57.47 -8.95 116.83
N ASP A 2 56.67 -8.23 116.06
CA ASP A 2 55.23 -8.42 115.90
C ASP A 2 54.89 -9.69 115.10
N ALA A 3 54.22 -10.64 115.75
CA ALA A 3 53.63 -11.79 115.09
C ALA A 3 52.27 -11.38 114.49
N LYS A 4 52.28 -11.05 113.19
CA LYS A 4 51.07 -10.82 112.40
C LYS A 4 50.14 -12.04 112.50
N GLN A 5 49.00 -11.87 113.17
CA GLN A 5 47.85 -12.76 113.04
C GLN A 5 47.40 -12.79 111.58
N ILE A 6 47.62 -13.92 110.90
CA ILE A 6 47.06 -14.18 109.58
C ILE A 6 45.64 -14.70 109.81
N ASN A 7 44.66 -13.83 109.56
CA ASN A 7 43.25 -14.15 109.65
C ASN A 7 42.83 -14.95 108.40
N PRO A 8 42.40 -16.23 108.52
CA PRO A 8 42.10 -17.12 107.38
C PRO A 8 40.94 -16.61 106.49
N ALA A 9 40.08 -15.74 107.00
CA ALA A 9 39.04 -15.07 106.23
C ALA A 9 39.59 -14.12 105.14
N ASN A 10 40.78 -13.55 105.35
CA ASN A 10 41.33 -12.54 104.44
C ASN A 10 41.94 -13.16 103.17
N VAL A 11 42.53 -14.36 103.27
CA VAL A 11 43.12 -15.09 102.13
C VAL A 11 42.06 -15.69 101.21
N ILE A 12 40.93 -16.14 101.78
CA ILE A 12 39.78 -16.68 101.03
C ILE A 12 39.04 -15.54 100.30
N SER A 13 38.90 -14.36 100.92
CA SER A 13 38.34 -13.16 100.26
C SER A 13 39.15 -12.78 99.03
N HIS A 14 40.48 -12.63 99.16
CA HIS A 14 41.36 -12.23 98.05
C HIS A 14 41.39 -13.24 96.90
N GLY A 15 41.24 -14.54 97.19
CA GLY A 15 41.15 -15.59 96.14
C GLY A 15 39.83 -15.56 95.37
N ILE A 16 38.72 -15.23 96.04
CA ILE A 16 37.40 -15.07 95.42
C ILE A 16 37.35 -13.76 94.61
N GLU A 17 37.88 -12.68 95.15
CA GLU A 17 38.00 -11.39 94.44
C GLU A 17 38.85 -11.51 93.17
N ALA A 18 40.01 -12.17 93.23
CA ALA A 18 40.84 -12.40 92.04
C ALA A 18 40.16 -13.29 90.98
N LEU A 19 39.36 -14.28 91.40
CA LEU A 19 38.59 -15.12 90.48
C LEU A 19 37.44 -14.34 89.83
N ILE A 20 36.76 -13.46 90.58
CA ILE A 20 35.71 -12.58 90.07
C ILE A 20 36.29 -11.56 89.08
N GLU A 21 37.44 -10.95 89.39
CA GLU A 21 38.14 -10.02 88.51
C GLU A 21 38.48 -10.72 87.18
N ARG A 22 39.03 -11.93 87.24
CA ARG A 22 39.42 -12.72 86.07
C ARG A 22 38.23 -13.20 85.24
N LEU A 23 37.14 -13.62 85.89
CA LEU A 23 35.87 -13.95 85.21
C LEU A 23 35.25 -12.73 84.54
N LYS A 24 35.36 -11.55 85.17
CA LYS A 24 34.87 -10.29 84.61
C LYS A 24 35.72 -9.86 83.41
N GLU A 25 37.04 -9.95 83.49
CA GLU A 25 37.94 -9.68 82.36
C GLU A 25 37.73 -10.65 81.20
N GLU A 26 37.68 -11.97 81.45
CA GLU A 26 37.41 -12.97 80.40
C GLU A 26 36.00 -12.83 79.81
N GLY A 27 35.01 -12.48 80.63
CA GLY A 27 33.65 -12.21 80.18
C GLY A 27 33.56 -10.96 79.30
N VAL A 28 34.24 -9.88 79.68
CA VAL A 28 34.32 -8.63 78.90
C VAL A 28 35.11 -8.85 77.61
N ALA A 29 36.21 -9.60 77.65
CA ALA A 29 37.02 -9.91 76.48
C ALA A 29 36.21 -10.73 75.45
N ARG A 30 35.57 -11.82 75.88
CA ARG A 30 34.70 -12.63 75.00
C ARG A 30 33.47 -11.86 74.51
N GLY A 31 32.92 -10.96 75.33
CA GLY A 31 31.83 -10.08 74.93
C GLY A 31 32.24 -9.11 73.81
N LYS A 32 33.41 -8.48 73.93
CA LYS A 32 33.96 -7.60 72.89
C LYS A 32 34.26 -8.34 71.58
N GLU A 33 34.79 -9.55 71.67
CA GLU A 33 35.11 -10.37 70.51
C GLU A 33 33.85 -10.82 69.76
N GLU A 34 32.79 -11.20 70.49
CA GLU A 34 31.49 -11.54 69.90
C GLU A 34 30.77 -10.29 69.35
N GLU A 35 30.88 -9.13 70.01
CA GLU A 35 30.37 -7.85 69.52
C GLU A 35 31.01 -7.48 68.17
N GLU A 36 32.35 -7.52 68.08
CA GLU A 36 33.07 -7.29 66.82
C GLU A 36 32.60 -8.26 65.73
N ARG A 37 32.40 -9.54 66.07
CA ARG A 37 31.91 -10.53 65.11
C ARG A 37 30.51 -10.20 64.60
N ILE A 38 29.58 -9.84 65.49
CA ILE A 38 28.20 -9.47 65.13
C ILE A 38 28.19 -8.22 64.24
N ILE A 39 28.98 -7.19 64.58
CA ILE A 39 29.08 -5.97 63.79
C ILE A 39 29.63 -6.29 62.40
N ASN A 40 30.69 -7.10 62.31
CA ASN A 40 31.29 -7.48 61.04
C ASN A 40 30.33 -8.28 60.16
N ASP A 41 29.64 -9.27 60.73
CA ASP A 41 28.61 -10.05 60.02
C ASP A 41 27.44 -9.16 59.54
N ALA A 42 27.00 -8.20 60.36
CA ALA A 42 25.98 -7.24 59.97
C ALA A 42 26.44 -6.34 58.81
N GLN A 43 27.70 -5.87 58.86
CA GLN A 43 28.31 -5.06 57.81
C GLN A 43 28.39 -5.84 56.49
N ILE A 44 28.82 -7.11 56.53
CA ILE A 44 28.87 -7.99 55.36
C ILE A 44 27.48 -8.17 54.75
N LYS A 45 26.47 -8.49 55.57
CA LYS A 45 25.08 -8.66 55.09
C LYS A 45 24.50 -7.38 54.50
N ALA A 46 24.79 -6.23 55.11
CA ALA A 46 24.36 -4.93 54.59
C ALA A 46 25.00 -4.63 53.23
N ASN A 47 26.31 -4.88 53.09
CA ASN A 47 27.03 -4.73 51.84
C ASN A 47 26.51 -5.68 50.75
N ASP A 48 26.23 -6.94 51.09
CA ASP A 48 25.66 -7.90 50.15
C ASP A 48 24.26 -7.50 49.69
N LEU A 49 23.42 -6.98 50.59
CA LEU A 49 22.10 -6.46 50.23
C LEU A 49 22.21 -5.28 49.26
N LEU A 50 23.12 -4.33 49.55
CA LEU A 50 23.39 -3.17 48.70
C LEU A 50 23.90 -3.59 47.32
N ASN A 51 24.86 -4.52 47.27
CA ASN A 51 25.40 -5.06 46.02
C ASN A 51 24.33 -5.77 45.20
N ASN A 52 23.47 -6.57 45.83
CA ASN A 52 22.38 -7.25 45.16
C ASN A 52 21.32 -6.28 44.64
N ALA A 53 20.98 -5.25 45.41
CA ALA A 53 20.07 -4.19 44.98
C ALA A 53 20.64 -3.42 43.78
N GLN A 54 21.92 -3.04 43.82
CA GLN A 54 22.61 -2.36 42.72
C GLN A 54 22.68 -3.23 41.46
N LYS A 55 22.98 -4.54 41.59
CA LYS A 55 22.98 -5.48 40.46
C LYS A 55 21.59 -5.59 39.83
N LYS A 56 20.54 -5.73 40.64
CA LYS A 56 19.16 -5.78 40.14
C LYS A 56 18.75 -4.48 39.44
N ALA A 57 19.06 -3.33 40.05
CA ALA A 57 18.76 -2.03 39.46
C ALA A 57 19.48 -1.86 38.11
N LYS A 58 20.75 -2.27 38.02
CA LYS A 58 21.51 -2.26 36.77
C LYS A 58 20.88 -3.18 35.72
N SER A 59 20.51 -4.41 36.09
CA SER A 59 19.83 -5.34 35.16
C SER A 59 18.55 -4.76 34.61
N LEU A 60 17.70 -4.17 35.45
CA LEU A 60 16.45 -3.55 35.03
C LEU A 60 16.68 -2.40 34.06
N VAL A 61 17.68 -1.54 34.33
CA VAL A 61 18.03 -0.43 33.43
C VAL A 61 18.58 -0.96 32.10
N ASP A 62 19.42 -1.99 32.13
CA ASP A 62 19.99 -2.60 30.94
C ASP A 62 18.90 -3.27 30.08
N GLU A 63 17.97 -4.01 30.70
CA GLU A 63 16.81 -4.61 30.03
C GLU A 63 15.85 -3.57 29.45
N ALA A 64 15.58 -2.49 30.19
CA ALA A 64 14.77 -1.38 29.71
C ALA A 64 15.42 -0.71 28.48
N ASN A 65 16.72 -0.45 28.55
CA ASN A 65 17.48 0.13 27.43
C ASN A 65 17.48 -0.79 26.21
N GLN A 66 17.68 -2.10 26.39
CA GLN A 66 17.59 -3.06 25.29
C GLN A 66 16.19 -3.09 24.66
N SER A 67 15.15 -3.00 25.47
CA SER A 67 13.77 -2.97 24.99
C SER A 67 13.47 -1.70 24.20
N ILE A 68 13.89 -0.54 24.71
CA ILE A 68 13.76 0.76 24.02
C ILE A 68 14.49 0.72 22.67
N GLN A 69 15.70 0.16 22.60
CA GLN A 69 16.43 0.08 21.34
C GLN A 69 15.74 -0.86 20.33
N LYS A 70 15.22 -1.99 20.79
CA LYS A 70 14.45 -2.92 19.94
C LYS A 70 13.18 -2.24 19.41
N GLU A 71 12.44 -1.55 20.27
CA GLU A 71 11.20 -0.87 19.92
C GLU A 71 11.47 0.32 18.98
N LYS A 72 12.52 1.10 19.24
CA LYS A 72 12.95 2.18 18.34
C LYS A 72 13.26 1.65 16.95
N LYS A 73 14.03 0.56 16.85
CA LYS A 73 14.34 -0.06 15.57
C LYS A 73 13.07 -0.58 14.86
N ALA A 74 12.17 -1.21 15.60
CA ALA A 74 10.90 -1.67 15.05
C ALA A 74 10.03 -0.51 14.53
N MET A 75 10.01 0.63 15.23
CA MET A 75 9.33 1.84 14.78
C MET A 75 9.95 2.43 13.51
N GLU A 76 11.29 2.50 13.44
CA GLU A 76 12.01 2.96 12.24
C GLU A 76 11.68 2.09 11.03
N ASP A 77 11.71 0.77 11.19
CA ASP A 77 11.35 -0.20 10.16
C ASP A 77 9.87 -0.06 9.74
N ALA A 78 8.96 0.14 10.70
CA ALA A 78 7.54 0.34 10.43
C ALA A 78 7.28 1.64 9.65
N LEU A 79 7.95 2.76 10.00
CA LEU A 79 7.86 4.02 9.28
C LEU A 79 8.41 3.89 7.85
N ALA A 80 9.54 3.21 7.68
CA ALA A 80 10.11 2.95 6.36
C ALA A 80 9.15 2.13 5.48
N LEU A 81 8.49 1.12 6.05
CA LEU A 81 7.48 0.33 5.36
C LEU A 81 6.25 1.18 5.01
N ALA A 82 5.75 2.00 5.93
CA ALA A 82 4.62 2.89 5.70
C ALA A 82 4.90 3.88 4.56
N ALA A 83 6.08 4.49 4.54
CA ALA A 83 6.49 5.38 3.46
C ALA A 83 6.56 4.67 2.10
N LYS A 84 7.10 3.44 2.08
CA LYS A 84 7.12 2.60 0.88
C LYS A 84 5.71 2.31 0.38
N ASN A 85 4.80 1.95 1.28
CA ASN A 85 3.40 1.64 0.95
C ASN A 85 2.66 2.87 0.42
N MET A 86 2.81 4.02 1.07
CA MET A 86 2.21 5.29 0.61
C MET A 86 2.66 5.64 -0.81
N ARG A 87 3.94 5.46 -1.12
CA ARG A 87 4.47 5.69 -2.48
C ARG A 87 3.86 4.74 -3.51
N LEU A 88 3.69 3.46 -3.15
CA LEU A 88 3.07 2.46 -4.03
C LEU A 88 1.60 2.78 -4.29
N GLU A 89 0.87 3.14 -3.24
CA GLU A 89 -0.54 3.50 -3.31
C GLU A 89 -0.77 4.76 -4.13
N LEU A 90 0.04 5.80 -3.93
CA LEU A 90 0.00 7.01 -4.75
C LEU A 90 0.22 6.68 -6.24
N ARG A 91 1.20 5.84 -6.56
CA ARG A 91 1.47 5.41 -7.94
C ARG A 91 0.26 4.69 -8.53
N GLN A 92 -0.34 3.77 -7.79
CA GLN A 92 -1.50 3.02 -8.25
C GLN A 92 -2.69 3.96 -8.52
N ASN A 93 -2.98 4.85 -7.58
CA ASN A 93 -4.04 5.85 -7.72
C ASN A 93 -3.84 6.75 -8.95
N LEU A 94 -2.61 7.18 -9.23
CA LEU A 94 -2.31 7.96 -10.43
C LEU A 94 -2.54 7.17 -11.73
N MET A 95 -2.16 5.88 -11.77
CA MET A 95 -2.43 5.01 -12.93
C MET A 95 -3.93 4.82 -13.18
N ASP A 96 -4.69 4.63 -12.11
CA ASP A 96 -6.14 4.42 -12.21
C ASP A 96 -6.84 5.70 -12.68
N ARG A 97 -6.45 6.86 -12.14
CA ARG A 97 -6.94 8.17 -12.61
C ARG A 97 -6.60 8.44 -14.06
N PHE A 98 -5.37 8.15 -14.48
CA PHE A 98 -4.96 8.30 -15.87
C PHE A 98 -5.79 7.42 -16.82
N SER A 99 -6.02 6.17 -16.43
CA SER A 99 -6.84 5.24 -17.21
C SER A 99 -8.31 5.68 -17.30
N GLN A 100 -8.87 6.21 -16.20
CA GLN A 100 -10.20 6.80 -16.17
C GLN A 100 -10.30 8.03 -17.10
N GLU A 101 -9.28 8.88 -17.08
CA GLU A 101 -9.26 10.08 -17.91
C GLU A 101 -9.14 9.75 -19.40
N ILE A 102 -8.31 8.77 -19.78
CA ILE A 102 -8.28 8.26 -21.16
C ILE A 102 -9.66 7.75 -21.57
N ARG A 103 -10.29 6.89 -20.76
CA ARG A 103 -11.63 6.37 -21.08
C ARG A 103 -12.64 7.50 -21.29
N ARG A 104 -12.65 8.49 -20.40
CA ARG A 104 -13.52 9.67 -20.49
C ARG A 104 -13.28 10.48 -21.76
N LEU A 105 -12.02 10.69 -22.15
CA LEU A 105 -11.67 11.41 -23.37
C LEU A 105 -12.05 10.61 -24.62
N VAL A 106 -11.76 9.30 -24.65
CA VAL A 106 -12.13 8.41 -25.74
C VAL A 106 -13.65 8.36 -25.89
N HIS A 107 -14.40 8.22 -24.81
CA HIS A 107 -15.86 8.30 -24.82
C HIS A 107 -16.34 9.59 -25.47
N LYS A 108 -15.81 10.74 -25.01
CA LYS A 108 -16.21 12.05 -25.53
C LYS A 108 -15.92 12.20 -27.03
N GLU A 109 -14.76 11.71 -27.50
CA GLU A 109 -14.40 11.79 -28.91
C GLU A 109 -15.17 10.78 -29.77
N LEU A 110 -15.48 9.58 -29.25
CA LEU A 110 -16.27 8.58 -29.97
C LEU A 110 -17.79 8.84 -29.92
N ASP A 111 -18.27 9.65 -28.98
CA ASP A 111 -19.66 10.17 -28.98
C ASP A 111 -19.80 11.44 -29.85
N ASN A 112 -18.69 11.97 -30.39
CA ASN A 112 -18.69 13.13 -31.28
C ASN A 112 -19.05 12.74 -32.72
N GLU A 113 -20.16 13.29 -33.23
CA GLU A 113 -20.67 13.02 -34.58
C GLU A 113 -19.64 13.27 -35.70
N ALA A 114 -18.85 14.35 -35.59
CA ALA A 114 -17.83 14.68 -36.60
C ALA A 114 -16.71 13.64 -36.66
N MET A 115 -16.31 13.10 -35.51
CA MET A 115 -15.30 12.05 -35.40
C MET A 115 -15.83 10.71 -35.93
N ILE A 116 -17.05 10.33 -35.55
CA ILE A 116 -17.73 9.13 -36.08
C ILE A 116 -17.84 9.19 -37.60
N ARG A 117 -18.23 10.34 -38.16
CA ARG A 117 -18.27 10.57 -39.60
C ARG A 117 -16.93 10.35 -40.27
N GLN A 118 -15.85 10.91 -39.70
CA GLN A 118 -14.50 10.73 -40.23
C GLN A 118 -14.04 9.27 -40.18
N LEU A 119 -14.36 8.56 -39.09
CA LEU A 119 -14.07 7.13 -38.95
C LEU A 119 -14.81 6.30 -40.02
N ILE A 120 -16.12 6.55 -40.20
CA ILE A 120 -16.92 5.86 -41.24
C ILE A 120 -16.33 6.13 -42.63
N LEU A 121 -15.97 7.37 -42.96
CA LEU A 121 -15.37 7.73 -44.24
C LEU A 121 -14.01 7.05 -44.46
N MET A 122 -13.17 7.01 -43.42
CA MET A 122 -11.85 6.38 -43.47
C MET A 122 -11.96 4.87 -43.67
N ILE A 123 -12.84 4.22 -42.92
CA ILE A 123 -13.14 2.79 -43.05
C ILE A 123 -13.71 2.51 -44.44
N ALA A 124 -14.79 3.19 -44.86
CA ALA A 124 -15.43 2.94 -46.15
C ALA A 124 -14.51 3.20 -47.35
N SER A 125 -13.51 4.08 -47.20
CA SER A 125 -12.50 4.33 -48.24
C SER A 125 -11.45 3.21 -48.32
N ASP A 126 -11.11 2.59 -47.19
CA ASP A 126 -10.13 1.50 -47.10
C ASP A 126 -10.77 0.12 -47.37
N SER A 127 -12.05 -0.05 -47.00
CA SER A 127 -12.86 -1.26 -47.21
C SER A 127 -12.96 -1.69 -48.67
N VAL A 128 -12.95 -0.75 -49.63
CA VAL A 128 -12.99 -1.07 -51.07
C VAL A 128 -11.77 -1.89 -51.49
N LYS A 129 -10.60 -1.60 -50.91
CA LYS A 129 -9.38 -2.38 -51.18
C LYS A 129 -9.39 -3.70 -50.42
N GLN A 130 -9.79 -3.68 -49.14
CA GLN A 130 -9.81 -4.88 -48.31
C GLN A 130 -10.83 -5.93 -48.79
N ILE A 131 -12.01 -5.53 -49.24
CA ILE A 131 -13.02 -6.45 -49.82
C ILE A 131 -12.46 -7.16 -51.06
N GLN A 132 -11.69 -6.45 -51.88
CA GLN A 132 -11.04 -7.02 -53.06
C GLN A 132 -9.86 -7.93 -52.70
N ASP A 133 -9.04 -7.54 -51.73
CA ASP A 133 -7.86 -8.30 -51.30
C ASP A 133 -8.23 -9.60 -50.55
N PHE A 134 -9.35 -9.59 -49.82
CA PHE A 134 -9.81 -10.74 -49.01
C PHE A 134 -10.95 -11.55 -49.65
N ASN A 135 -11.42 -11.21 -50.86
CA ASN A 135 -12.54 -11.90 -51.54
C ASN A 135 -13.83 -12.03 -50.69
N ALA A 136 -14.04 -11.14 -49.72
CA ALA A 136 -15.20 -11.19 -48.84
C ALA A 136 -16.47 -10.77 -49.58
N GLN A 137 -17.55 -11.55 -49.45
CA GLN A 137 -18.83 -11.24 -50.11
C GLN A 137 -19.60 -10.13 -49.41
N LYS A 138 -19.37 -9.94 -48.09
CA LYS A 138 -20.18 -9.05 -47.26
C LYS A 138 -19.38 -8.43 -46.10
N MET A 139 -19.55 -7.14 -45.87
CA MET A 139 -18.96 -6.41 -44.72
C MET A 139 -20.07 -5.89 -43.81
N GLU A 140 -19.94 -6.09 -42.50
CA GLU A 140 -20.90 -5.61 -41.50
C GLU A 140 -20.33 -4.46 -40.67
N LEU A 141 -21.09 -3.35 -40.60
CA LEU A 141 -20.74 -2.16 -39.82
C LEU A 141 -21.77 -1.95 -38.71
N HIS A 142 -21.31 -1.96 -37.46
CA HIS A 142 -22.12 -1.71 -36.27
C HIS A 142 -21.88 -0.29 -35.73
N LEU A 143 -22.96 0.46 -35.55
CA LEU A 143 -22.97 1.84 -35.05
C LEU A 143 -23.70 1.94 -33.70
N PRO A 144 -23.38 2.93 -32.84
CA PRO A 144 -24.05 3.15 -31.56
C PRO A 144 -25.44 3.80 -31.74
N GLU A 145 -26.33 3.62 -30.76
CA GLU A 145 -27.78 3.88 -30.88
C GLU A 145 -28.19 5.37 -30.99
N LYS A 146 -27.36 6.32 -30.53
CA LYS A 146 -27.69 7.76 -30.62
C LYS A 146 -27.63 8.27 -32.05
N ILE A 147 -28.70 8.00 -32.78
CA ILE A 147 -28.99 8.41 -34.14
C ILE A 147 -30.29 9.21 -34.03
N LEU A 148 -30.43 10.26 -34.84
CA LEU A 148 -31.73 10.89 -35.08
C LEU A 148 -32.78 9.80 -35.34
N ASP A 149 -33.71 9.61 -34.40
CA ASP A 149 -34.73 8.57 -34.52
C ASP A 149 -35.64 8.90 -35.72
N PHE A 150 -36.11 7.87 -36.42
CA PHE A 150 -37.05 8.01 -37.53
C PHE A 150 -38.31 8.77 -37.09
N GLU A 151 -38.75 8.58 -35.84
CA GLU A 151 -39.89 9.33 -35.28
C GLU A 151 -39.57 10.83 -35.06
N ASP A 152 -38.32 11.20 -34.79
CA ASP A 152 -37.90 12.60 -34.66
C ASP A 152 -37.79 13.29 -36.02
N ILE A 153 -37.30 12.57 -37.03
CA ILE A 153 -37.29 13.00 -38.44
C ILE A 153 -38.71 13.17 -38.99
N ARG A 154 -39.61 12.24 -38.65
CA ARG A 154 -41.02 12.27 -39.08
C ARG A 154 -41.77 13.46 -38.48
N LYS A 155 -41.46 13.82 -37.24
CA LYS A 155 -42.02 15.00 -36.55
C LYS A 155 -41.44 16.31 -37.06
N ASN A 156 -40.20 16.31 -37.54
CA ASN A 156 -39.54 17.53 -38.02
C ASN A 156 -38.66 17.26 -39.26
N PRO A 157 -39.27 17.23 -40.47
CA PRO A 157 -38.58 16.87 -41.71
C PRO A 157 -37.42 17.80 -42.11
N ASP A 158 -37.41 19.04 -41.62
CA ASP A 158 -36.35 20.02 -41.88
C ASP A 158 -35.01 19.65 -41.22
N LEU A 159 -35.03 18.76 -40.22
CA LEU A 159 -33.83 18.19 -39.62
C LEU A 159 -32.99 17.45 -40.67
N LEU A 160 -33.61 16.81 -41.67
CA LEU A 160 -32.92 16.17 -42.79
C LEU A 160 -32.34 17.17 -43.80
N ALA A 161 -32.93 18.36 -43.94
CA ALA A 161 -32.45 19.35 -44.90
C ALA A 161 -31.13 19.99 -44.43
N GLN A 162 -30.93 20.08 -43.11
CA GLN A 162 -29.70 20.56 -42.49
C GLN A 162 -28.76 19.42 -42.07
N ASP A 163 -29.20 18.17 -42.20
CA ASP A 163 -28.41 17.00 -41.86
C ASP A 163 -27.20 16.88 -42.79
N GLN A 164 -26.04 17.13 -42.22
CA GLN A 164 -24.77 17.06 -42.92
C GLN A 164 -24.42 15.61 -43.32
N LEU A 165 -25.03 14.58 -42.71
CA LEU A 165 -24.84 13.16 -43.07
C LEU A 165 -25.72 12.74 -44.25
N LYS A 166 -26.73 13.50 -44.67
CA LYS A 166 -27.62 13.16 -45.79
C LYS A 166 -26.88 12.74 -47.06
N ASN A 167 -25.88 13.53 -47.45
CA ASN A 167 -25.08 13.25 -48.66
C ASN A 167 -24.14 12.05 -48.48
N LEU A 168 -23.67 11.80 -47.25
CA LEU A 168 -22.88 10.62 -46.90
C LEU A 168 -23.76 9.37 -46.93
N VAL A 169 -24.94 9.39 -46.33
CA VAL A 169 -25.92 8.30 -46.40
C VAL A 169 -26.31 8.05 -47.84
N GLN A 170 -26.59 9.06 -48.67
CA GLN A 170 -26.89 8.86 -50.09
C GLN A 170 -25.73 8.23 -50.88
N SER A 171 -24.48 8.65 -50.64
CA SER A 171 -23.31 8.10 -51.33
C SER A 171 -22.92 6.70 -50.84
N LEU A 172 -23.01 6.43 -49.53
CA LEU A 172 -22.85 5.11 -48.92
C LEU A 172 -23.94 4.17 -49.42
N THR A 173 -25.21 4.58 -49.42
CA THR A 173 -26.32 3.76 -49.91
C THR A 173 -26.07 3.32 -51.36
N HIS A 174 -25.56 4.22 -52.20
CA HIS A 174 -25.25 3.91 -53.60
C HIS A 174 -24.05 2.94 -53.77
N LYS A 175 -23.06 2.97 -52.86
CA LYS A 175 -21.92 2.04 -52.83
C LYS A 175 -22.25 0.70 -52.15
N MET A 176 -22.94 0.73 -51.02
CA MET A 176 -23.34 -0.42 -50.21
C MET A 176 -24.21 -1.42 -50.98
N PHE A 177 -25.12 -0.93 -51.83
CA PHE A 177 -25.94 -1.80 -52.70
C PHE A 177 -25.15 -2.45 -53.85
N LYS A 178 -23.94 -1.99 -54.17
CA LYS A 178 -23.07 -2.58 -55.20
C LYS A 178 -21.99 -3.51 -54.66
N GLU A 179 -21.62 -3.38 -53.39
CA GLU A 179 -20.40 -4.02 -52.83
C GLU A 179 -20.67 -4.89 -51.58
N GLY A 180 -21.93 -5.28 -51.32
CA GLY A 180 -22.25 -6.30 -50.30
C GLY A 180 -22.13 -5.82 -48.85
N MET A 181 -22.13 -4.52 -48.56
CA MET A 181 -22.05 -4.05 -47.16
C MET A 181 -23.45 -4.00 -46.52
N SER A 182 -23.60 -4.52 -45.28
CA SER A 182 -24.83 -4.31 -44.49
C SER A 182 -24.54 -3.63 -43.15
N VAL A 183 -25.35 -2.65 -42.80
CA VAL A 183 -25.23 -1.92 -41.52
C VAL A 183 -26.24 -2.48 -40.54
N GLN A 184 -25.80 -2.74 -39.31
CA GLN A 184 -26.68 -3.13 -38.22
C GLN A 184 -26.53 -2.12 -37.08
N VAL A 185 -27.65 -1.57 -36.60
CA VAL A 185 -27.65 -0.74 -35.40
C VAL A 185 -27.75 -1.68 -34.20
N ASN A 186 -26.84 -1.51 -33.23
CA ASN A 186 -26.85 -2.33 -32.03
C ASN A 186 -28.03 -1.89 -31.13
N PRO A 187 -29.00 -2.75 -30.82
CA PRO A 187 -30.25 -2.37 -30.16
C PRO A 187 -30.12 -2.18 -28.63
N ASP A 188 -28.91 -2.30 -28.08
CA ASP A 188 -28.65 -2.24 -26.65
C ASP A 188 -28.01 -0.91 -26.26
N SER A 189 -28.83 0.03 -25.78
CA SER A 189 -28.46 1.38 -25.35
C SER A 189 -27.53 1.41 -24.14
N ARG A 190 -27.31 0.27 -23.49
CA ARG A 190 -26.35 0.11 -22.40
C ARG A 190 -24.93 -0.17 -22.90
N LYS A 191 -24.74 -0.31 -24.21
CA LYS A 191 -23.42 -0.54 -24.78
C LYS A 191 -22.65 0.77 -25.06
N PRO A 192 -21.32 0.70 -24.91
CA PRO A 192 -20.38 1.82 -25.05
C PRO A 192 -20.31 2.39 -26.47
N ALA A 193 -19.87 3.64 -26.59
CA ALA A 193 -19.75 4.36 -27.86
C ALA A 193 -18.73 3.70 -28.82
N GLY A 194 -18.79 4.04 -30.11
CA GLY A 194 -17.83 3.58 -31.12
C GLY A 194 -18.39 2.61 -32.15
N ILE A 195 -17.51 2.07 -32.98
CA ILE A 195 -17.85 1.35 -34.21
C ILE A 195 -17.21 -0.04 -34.21
N LYS A 196 -17.91 -1.06 -34.72
CA LYS A 196 -17.31 -2.38 -34.94
C LYS A 196 -17.55 -2.82 -36.37
N ILE A 197 -16.51 -3.35 -37.02
CA ILE A 197 -16.57 -3.91 -38.37
C ILE A 197 -16.16 -5.37 -38.33
N SER A 198 -16.92 -6.20 -39.03
CA SER A 198 -16.58 -7.61 -39.22
C SER A 198 -16.76 -8.00 -40.68
N LEU A 199 -15.85 -8.83 -41.16
CA LEU A 199 -16.01 -9.54 -42.43
C LEU A 199 -16.85 -10.79 -42.15
N VAL A 200 -17.94 -10.98 -42.89
CA VAL A 200 -18.85 -12.13 -42.68
C VAL A 200 -18.16 -13.40 -43.18
N ASP A 201 -18.29 -14.48 -42.41
CA ASP A 201 -17.62 -15.79 -42.61
C ASP A 201 -16.09 -15.81 -42.42
N GLU A 202 -15.50 -14.69 -42.00
CA GLU A 202 -14.08 -14.55 -41.68
C GLU A 202 -13.87 -14.23 -40.19
N GLU A 203 -12.74 -14.65 -39.60
CA GLU A 203 -12.39 -14.32 -38.20
C GLU A 203 -11.81 -12.91 -38.03
N ILE A 204 -12.01 -12.02 -39.00
CA ILE A 204 -11.43 -10.67 -39.01
C ILE A 204 -12.45 -9.65 -38.49
N VAL A 205 -12.10 -9.04 -37.36
CA VAL A 205 -12.91 -8.02 -36.69
C VAL A 205 -12.04 -6.80 -36.40
N LEU A 206 -12.47 -5.65 -36.90
CA LEU A 206 -11.94 -4.35 -36.52
C LEU A 206 -12.87 -3.73 -35.46
N ASP A 207 -12.42 -3.74 -34.22
CA ASP A 207 -13.16 -3.22 -33.08
C ASP A 207 -12.66 -1.82 -32.68
N LEU A 208 -13.46 -0.80 -32.96
CA LEU A 208 -13.24 0.60 -32.58
C LEU A 208 -14.28 1.04 -31.53
N SER A 209 -14.72 0.12 -30.67
CA SER A 209 -15.48 0.48 -29.46
C SER A 209 -14.63 1.29 -28.48
N GLU A 210 -15.30 2.06 -27.63
CA GLU A 210 -14.68 2.80 -26.54
C GLU A 210 -13.75 1.93 -25.69
N GLU A 211 -14.15 0.71 -25.34
CA GLU A 211 -13.34 -0.22 -24.57
C GLU A 211 -12.11 -0.67 -25.33
N ALA A 212 -12.26 -1.04 -26.61
CA ALA A 212 -11.16 -1.51 -27.43
C ALA A 212 -10.12 -0.40 -27.61
N VAL A 213 -10.56 0.79 -27.99
CA VAL A 213 -9.69 1.97 -28.20
C VAL A 213 -9.07 2.42 -26.88
N SER A 214 -9.85 2.55 -25.80
CA SER A 214 -9.33 2.93 -24.49
C SER A 214 -8.30 1.93 -23.98
N SER A 215 -8.59 0.63 -24.10
CA SER A 215 -7.67 -0.42 -23.63
C SER A 215 -6.37 -0.43 -24.45
N LEU A 216 -6.46 -0.23 -25.77
CA LEU A 216 -5.29 -0.10 -26.64
C LEU A 216 -4.45 1.12 -26.28
N LEU A 217 -5.06 2.29 -26.13
CA LEU A 217 -4.38 3.52 -25.74
C LEU A 217 -3.77 3.40 -24.35
N ILE A 218 -4.48 2.87 -23.36
CA ILE A 218 -3.93 2.61 -22.01
C ILE A 218 -2.73 1.67 -22.11
N LYS A 219 -2.83 0.56 -22.85
CA LYS A 219 -1.73 -0.40 -23.04
C LYS A 219 -0.47 0.26 -23.62
N HIS A 220 -0.63 1.24 -24.51
CA HIS A 220 0.51 1.97 -25.10
C HIS A 220 0.97 3.16 -24.27
N MET A 221 0.08 3.87 -23.58
CA MET A 221 0.42 5.09 -22.84
C MET A 221 0.86 4.83 -21.41
N GLN A 222 0.37 3.77 -20.77
CA GLN A 222 0.69 3.40 -19.39
C GLN A 222 2.20 3.19 -19.15
N PRO A 223 2.97 2.51 -20.03
CA PRO A 223 4.43 2.41 -19.87
C PRO A 223 5.13 3.77 -19.90
N ARG A 224 4.67 4.69 -20.75
CA ARG A 224 5.25 6.04 -20.89
C ARG A 224 4.88 6.92 -19.69
N PHE A 225 3.63 6.86 -19.25
CA PHE A 225 3.17 7.56 -18.05
C PHE A 225 3.92 7.06 -16.80
N ARG A 226 4.19 5.75 -16.70
CA ARG A 226 5.05 5.20 -15.65
C ARG A 226 6.48 5.76 -15.72
N ALA A 227 7.07 5.81 -16.91
CA ALA A 227 8.41 6.37 -17.10
C ALA A 227 8.49 7.86 -16.69
N LEU A 228 7.44 8.65 -16.96
CA LEU A 228 7.33 10.03 -16.49
C LEU A 228 7.30 10.12 -14.97
N LEU A 229 6.48 9.30 -14.30
CA LEU A 229 6.39 9.28 -12.84
C LEU A 229 7.68 8.78 -12.15
N GLU A 230 8.46 7.97 -12.84
CA GLU A 230 9.75 7.47 -12.36
C GLU A 230 10.91 8.43 -12.67
N GLY A 231 10.66 9.55 -13.36
CA GLY A 231 11.68 10.53 -13.72
C GLY A 231 12.69 10.01 -14.75
N LEU A 232 12.34 8.97 -15.51
CA LEU A 232 13.19 8.36 -16.54
C LEU A 232 13.18 9.14 -17.86
N LEU A 233 12.26 10.09 -17.98
CA LEU A 233 12.18 11.04 -19.08
C LEU A 233 12.71 12.38 -18.55
N GLN A 234 14.00 12.63 -18.75
CA GLN A 234 14.67 13.92 -18.54
C GLN A 234 14.63 14.73 -19.84
#